data_AF-A0A936RAX9-F1
#
_entry.id   AF-A0A936RAX9-F1
#
_cell.length_a   1.000
_cell.length_b   1.000
_cell.length_c   1.000
_cell.angle_alpha   90.00
_cell.angle_beta   90.00
_cell.angle_gamma   90.00
#
_symmetry.space_group_name_H-M   'P 1'
#
loop_
_entity.id
_entity.type
_entity.pdbx_description
1 polymer ?
#
loop_
_entity_poly.entity_id
_entity_poly.type
_entity_poly.pdbx_seq_one_letter_code
_entity_poly.pdbx_strand_id
1 'polypeptide(L)'
;MENKLSNERVDRIMTSLESIHKATAPDFFYTRLKGKMQPAEEKRIYFMLRPSFITAVLSVILVLNIFSLKEMNKASKQNSTSRSENPSGIESFAKVYNLNTGSVYE
;
A
#
# COMPACT_ATOMS: atom_id res chain seq x y z
N MET A 1 15.58 81.37 24.15
CA MET A 1 15.03 80.61 23.01
C MET A 1 14.78 79.12 23.31
N GLU A 2 14.98 78.66 24.55
CA GLU A 2 14.98 77.24 24.92
C GLU A 2 13.59 76.58 25.01
N ASN A 3 12.53 77.37 25.24
CA ASN A 3 11.16 76.88 25.50
C ASN A 3 10.34 76.54 24.23
N LYS A 4 10.83 76.90 23.03
CA LYS A 4 10.13 76.61 21.77
C LYS A 4 10.42 75.19 21.27
N LEU A 5 11.63 74.67 21.50
CA LEU A 5 12.02 73.32 21.09
C LEU A 5 11.30 72.22 21.89
N SER A 6 10.98 72.48 23.16
CA SER A 6 10.23 71.53 24.00
C SER A 6 8.79 71.39 23.53
N ASN A 7 8.12 72.50 23.22
CA ASN A 7 6.74 72.50 22.71
C ASN A 7 6.62 71.79 21.36
N GLU A 8 7.51 72.05 20.40
CA GLU A 8 7.47 71.33 19.12
C GLU A 8 7.68 69.81 19.28
N ARG A 9 8.44 69.39 20.30
CA ARG A 9 8.68 67.97 20.56
C ARG A 9 7.45 67.32 21.18
N VAL A 10 6.76 68.04 22.08
CA VAL A 10 5.47 67.62 22.65
C VAL A 10 4.39 67.54 21.57
N ASP A 11 4.27 68.55 20.71
CA ASP A 11 3.28 68.57 19.62
C ASP A 11 3.52 67.44 18.61
N ARG A 12 4.78 67.12 18.29
CA ARG A 12 5.12 65.96 17.43
C ARG A 12 4.72 64.63 18.07
N ILE A 13 4.90 64.49 19.38
CA ILE A 13 4.50 63.27 20.10
C ILE A 13 2.98 63.14 20.09
N MET A 14 2.25 64.22 20.38
CA MET A 14 0.78 64.22 20.33
C MET A 14 0.25 63.92 18.93
N THR A 15 0.83 64.52 17.89
CA THR A 15 0.46 64.24 16.49
C THR A 15 0.74 62.78 16.11
N SER A 16 1.83 62.20 16.61
CA SER A 16 2.15 60.78 16.35
C SER A 16 1.16 59.82 17.01
N LEU A 17 0.67 60.14 18.22
CA LEU A 17 -0.33 59.37 18.94
C LEU A 17 -1.71 59.44 18.28
N GLU A 18 -2.05 60.57 17.66
CA GLU A 18 -3.34 60.79 17.00
C GLU A 18 -3.48 59.94 15.72
N SER A 19 -2.36 59.60 15.07
CA SER A 19 -2.33 58.66 13.95
C SER A 19 -2.51 57.19 14.34
N ILE A 20 -2.46 56.87 15.65
CA ILE A 20 -2.65 55.51 16.15
C ILE A 20 -4.16 55.24 16.27
N HIS A 21 -4.79 55.03 15.12
CA HIS A 21 -6.13 54.47 15.11
C HIS A 21 -6.09 53.02 15.60
N LYS A 22 -7.09 52.65 16.41
CA LYS A 22 -7.33 51.26 16.80
C LYS A 22 -7.41 50.43 15.52
N ALA A 23 -6.44 49.55 15.30
CA ALA A 23 -6.40 48.67 14.14
C ALA A 23 -7.61 47.73 14.22
N THR A 24 -8.70 48.11 13.56
CA THR A 24 -9.89 47.28 13.47
C THR A 24 -9.53 46.08 12.60
N ALA A 25 -9.66 44.88 13.17
CA ALA A 25 -9.47 43.68 12.37
C ALA A 25 -10.44 43.73 11.18
N PRO A 26 -9.98 43.42 9.95
CA PRO A 26 -10.86 43.43 8.79
C PRO A 26 -12.01 42.44 8.99
N ASP A 27 -13.17 42.78 8.45
CA ASP A 27 -14.32 41.87 8.44
C ASP A 27 -13.86 40.52 7.87
N PHE A 28 -14.20 39.43 8.57
CA PHE A 28 -13.76 38.04 8.31
C PHE A 28 -12.35 37.62 8.78
N PHE A 29 -11.55 38.47 9.43
CA PHE A 29 -10.25 38.06 10.00
C PHE A 29 -10.40 36.87 10.97
N TYR A 30 -11.34 36.99 11.91
CA TYR A 30 -11.61 35.93 12.89
C TYR A 30 -12.18 34.67 12.26
N THR A 31 -12.97 34.79 11.20
CA THR A 31 -13.51 33.62 10.46
C THR A 31 -12.40 32.83 9.79
N ARG A 32 -11.48 33.52 9.10
CA ARG A 32 -10.32 32.88 8.46
C ARG A 32 -9.34 32.33 9.49
N LEU A 33 -9.11 33.04 10.58
CA LEU A 33 -8.25 32.59 11.67
C LEU A 33 -8.82 31.33 12.33
N LYS A 34 -10.12 31.33 12.63
CA LYS A 34 -10.82 30.17 13.19
C LYS A 34 -10.83 28.99 12.23
N GLY A 35 -10.98 29.22 10.92
CA GLY A 35 -10.87 28.17 9.91
C GLY A 35 -9.46 27.56 9.81
N LYS A 36 -8.40 28.36 10.04
CA LYS A 36 -7.02 27.86 10.10
C LYS A 36 -6.68 27.14 11.42
N MET A 37 -7.30 27.56 12.52
CA MET A 37 -7.05 27.00 13.85
C MET A 37 -7.90 25.77 14.16
N GLN A 38 -9.04 25.61 13.48
CA GLN A 38 -9.74 24.33 13.51
C GLN A 38 -8.81 23.31 12.85
N PRO A 39 -8.30 22.33 13.62
CA PRO A 39 -7.65 21.20 12.96
C PRO A 39 -8.69 20.68 11.98
N ALA A 40 -8.29 20.54 10.71
CA ALA A 40 -9.08 19.74 9.80
C ALA A 40 -9.34 18.45 10.57
N GLU A 41 -10.60 18.15 10.88
CA GLU A 41 -10.93 16.82 11.35
C GLU A 41 -10.51 15.93 10.20
N GLU A 42 -9.27 15.43 10.28
CA GLU A 42 -8.80 14.36 9.45
C GLU A 42 -9.87 13.32 9.69
N LYS A 43 -10.76 13.14 8.71
CA LYS A 43 -11.59 11.97 8.61
C LYS A 43 -10.58 10.84 8.47
N ARG A 44 -10.05 10.40 9.62
CA ARG A 44 -9.29 9.19 9.73
C ARG A 44 -10.34 8.13 9.55
N ILE A 45 -10.56 7.77 8.29
CA ILE A 45 -11.28 6.58 7.90
C ILE A 45 -10.37 5.43 8.34
N TYR A 46 -10.25 5.23 9.66
CA TYR A 46 -9.66 4.04 10.21
C TYR A 46 -10.66 2.94 9.90
N PHE A 47 -10.42 2.26 8.77
CA PHE A 47 -10.88 0.89 8.60
C PHE A 47 -10.14 0.05 9.64
N MET A 48 -10.58 0.15 10.88
CA MET A 48 -10.12 -0.63 12.01
C MET A 48 -10.75 -2.02 11.89
N LEU A 49 -10.44 -2.73 10.81
CA LEU A 49 -10.67 -4.16 10.77
C LEU A 49 -9.81 -4.72 11.90
N ARG A 50 -10.46 -5.27 12.92
CA ARG A 50 -9.77 -5.87 14.06
C ARG A 50 -8.69 -6.82 13.51
N PRO A 51 -7.47 -6.82 14.07
CA PRO A 51 -6.38 -7.65 13.56
C PRO A 51 -6.76 -9.14 13.42
N SER A 52 -7.70 -9.61 14.24
CA SER A 52 -8.30 -10.94 14.15
C SER A 52 -9.02 -11.25 12.83
N PHE A 53 -9.60 -10.25 12.16
CA PHE A 53 -10.27 -10.44 10.87
C PHE A 53 -9.24 -10.58 9.73
N ILE A 54 -8.16 -9.80 9.78
CA ILE A 54 -7.06 -9.91 8.82
C ILE A 54 -6.42 -11.30 8.91
N THR A 55 -6.19 -11.82 10.12
CA THR A 55 -5.66 -13.17 10.31
C THR A 55 -6.62 -14.27 9.84
N ALA A 56 -7.93 -14.10 10.06
CA ALA A 56 -8.94 -15.04 9.56
C ALA A 56 -8.95 -15.10 8.03
N VAL A 57 -8.98 -13.95 7.35
CA VAL A 57 -8.92 -13.87 5.88
C VAL A 57 -7.62 -14.46 5.36
N LEU A 58 -6.48 -14.14 5.99
CA LEU A 58 -5.18 -14.69 5.60
C LEU A 58 -5.15 -16.22 5.76
N SER A 59 -5.75 -16.76 6.82
CA SER A 59 -5.84 -18.20 7.05
C SER A 59 -6.66 -18.90 5.95
N VAL A 60 -7.80 -18.31 5.55
CA VAL A 60 -8.62 -18.84 4.44
C VAL A 60 -7.83 -18.84 3.14
N ILE A 61 -7.14 -17.74 2.82
CA ILE A 61 -6.30 -17.63 1.63
C ILE A 61 -5.18 -18.67 1.66
N LEU A 62 -4.55 -18.89 2.82
CA LEU A 62 -3.50 -19.90 2.99
C LEU A 62 -4.02 -21.32 2.71
N VAL A 63 -5.18 -21.69 3.25
CA VAL A 63 -5.80 -23.00 3.01
C VAL A 63 -6.11 -23.21 1.53
N LEU A 64 -6.64 -22.18 0.86
CA LEU A 64 -6.90 -22.22 -0.58
C LEU A 64 -5.60 -22.42 -1.39
N ASN A 65 -4.54 -21.72 -1.04
CA ASN A 65 -3.23 -21.88 -1.69
C ASN A 65 -2.65 -23.28 -1.49
N ILE A 66 -2.73 -23.82 -0.28
CA ILE A 66 -2.28 -25.19 0.02
C ILE A 66 -3.11 -26.20 -0.78
N PHE A 67 -4.43 -26.02 -0.85
CA PHE A 67 -5.30 -26.91 -1.61
C PHE A 67 -5.00 -26.84 -3.11
N SER A 68 -4.83 -25.65 -3.67
CA SER A 68 -4.45 -25.44 -5.07
C SER A 68 -3.12 -26.11 -5.41
N LEU A 69 -2.11 -25.99 -4.55
CA LEU A 69 -0.82 -26.66 -4.70
C LEU A 69 -0.94 -28.18 -4.61
N LYS A 70 -1.78 -28.70 -3.71
CA LYS A 70 -2.03 -30.14 -3.61
C LYS A 70 -2.74 -30.68 -4.85
N GLU A 71 -3.71 -29.96 -5.40
CA GLU A 71 -4.43 -30.37 -6.59
C GLU A 71 -3.54 -30.32 -7.84
N MET A 72 -2.70 -29.29 -7.99
CA MET A 72 -1.67 -29.26 -9.03
C MET A 72 -0.66 -30.42 -8.91
N ASN A 73 -0.24 -30.75 -7.68
CA ASN A 73 0.66 -31.88 -7.45
C ASN A 73 -0.03 -33.24 -7.70
N LYS A 74 -1.34 -33.36 -7.43
CA LYS A 74 -2.12 -34.55 -7.78
C LYS A 74 -2.32 -34.69 -9.28
N ALA A 75 -2.61 -33.59 -9.98
CA ALA A 75 -2.68 -33.57 -11.44
C ALA A 75 -1.33 -33.95 -12.08
N SER A 76 -0.22 -33.49 -11.50
CA SER A 76 1.12 -33.90 -11.89
C SER A 76 1.39 -35.39 -11.60
N LYS A 77 0.94 -35.91 -10.44
CA LYS A 77 1.07 -37.33 -10.10
C LYS A 77 0.19 -38.25 -10.94
N GLN A 78 -1.00 -37.83 -11.33
CA GLN A 78 -1.90 -38.60 -12.20
C GLN A 78 -1.30 -38.79 -13.60
N ASN A 79 -0.51 -37.82 -14.08
CA ASN A 79 0.29 -37.96 -15.31
C ASN A 79 1.55 -38.84 -15.13
N SER A 80 1.93 -39.19 -13.89
CA SER A 80 3.09 -40.05 -13.59
C SER A 80 2.74 -41.48 -13.19
N THR A 81 1.45 -41.83 -13.08
CA THR A 81 0.99 -43.22 -12.83
C THR A 81 0.48 -43.93 -14.08
N SER A 82 0.33 -43.24 -15.21
CA SER A 82 0.33 -43.90 -16.52
C SER A 82 1.76 -43.99 -17.06
N ARG A 83 2.60 -44.79 -16.38
CA ARG A 83 3.72 -45.47 -17.04
C ARG A 83 3.09 -46.53 -17.95
N SER A 84 2.50 -46.05 -19.05
CA SER A 84 2.07 -46.87 -20.16
C SER A 84 3.27 -47.68 -20.60
N GLU A 85 3.07 -48.98 -20.79
CA GLU A 85 4.02 -49.98 -21.28
C GLU A 85 4.48 -49.73 -22.73
N ASN A 86 4.76 -48.48 -23.08
CA ASN A 86 5.29 -48.09 -24.36
C ASN A 86 6.76 -47.74 -24.14
N PRO A 87 7.69 -48.68 -24.42
CA PRO A 87 9.10 -48.38 -24.32
C PRO A 87 9.49 -47.35 -25.39
N SER A 88 9.45 -46.08 -25.05
CA SER A 88 9.84 -44.99 -25.94
C SER A 88 11.36 -44.96 -26.09
N GLY A 89 11.86 -45.58 -27.16
CA GLY A 89 13.28 -45.63 -27.50
C GLY A 89 13.70 -46.95 -28.15
N ILE A 90 14.96 -47.33 -27.95
CA ILE A 90 15.62 -48.50 -28.56
C ILE A 90 14.85 -49.82 -28.31
N GLU A 91 14.16 -49.93 -27.18
CA GLU A 91 13.31 -51.07 -26.84
C GLU A 91 12.06 -51.21 -27.74
N SER A 92 11.45 -50.11 -28.20
CA SER A 92 10.34 -50.16 -29.18
C SER A 92 10.85 -50.65 -30.53
N PHE A 93 12.02 -50.19 -30.97
CA PHE A 93 12.63 -50.68 -32.20
C PHE A 93 12.99 -52.17 -32.09
N ALA A 94 13.57 -52.59 -30.97
CA ALA A 94 13.89 -53.99 -30.72
C ALA A 94 12.64 -54.90 -30.72
N LYS A 95 11.50 -54.41 -30.21
CA LYS A 95 10.23 -55.13 -30.23
C LYS A 95 9.63 -55.23 -31.65
N VAL A 96 9.68 -54.15 -32.43
CA VAL A 96 9.17 -54.13 -33.82
C VAL A 96 9.96 -55.08 -34.72
N TYR A 97 11.28 -55.12 -34.55
CA TYR A 97 12.15 -56.01 -35.32
C TYR A 97 12.36 -57.39 -34.68
N ASN A 98 11.60 -57.72 -33.61
CA ASN A 98 11.72 -58.97 -32.85
C ASN A 98 13.17 -59.33 -32.43
N LEU A 99 14.01 -58.31 -32.21
CA LEU A 99 15.42 -58.46 -31.85
C LEU A 99 15.61 -58.93 -30.40
N ASN A 100 14.53 -59.01 -29.62
CA ASN A 100 14.54 -59.45 -28.23
C ASN A 100 14.41 -60.97 -28.04
N THR A 101 14.29 -61.75 -29.13
CA THR A 101 14.20 -63.21 -29.05
C THR A 101 15.52 -63.88 -29.45
N GLY A 102 16.43 -64.00 -28.48
CA GLY A 102 17.57 -64.94 -28.51
C GLY A 102 18.66 -64.65 -29.54
N SER A 103 19.92 -64.72 -29.10
CA SER A 103 21.07 -64.78 -30.01
C SER A 103 20.89 -65.94 -31.00
N VAL A 104 20.82 -65.64 -32.30
CA VAL A 104 20.75 -66.61 -33.41
C VAL A 104 22.09 -67.35 -33.63
N TYR A 105 23.08 -67.10 -32.77
CA TYR A 105 24.34 -67.85 -32.72
C TYR A 105 24.52 -68.47 -31.34
N GLU A 106 23.95 -69.64 -31.17
CA GLU A 106 24.51 -70.74 -30.39
C GLU A 106 24.45 -72.01 -31.26
#